data_AF-A0A7X5QF77-F1
#
_entry.id   AF-A0A7X5QF77-F1
#
_cell.length_a   1.000
_cell.length_b   1.000
_cell.length_c   1.000
_cell.angle_alpha   90.00
_cell.angle_beta   90.00
_cell.angle_gamma   90.00
#
_symmetry.space_group_name_H-M   'P 1'
#
loop_
_entity.id
_entity.type
_entity.pdbx_description
1 polymer ?
#
loop_
_entity_poly.entity_id
_entity_poly.type
_entity_poly.pdbx_seq_one_letter_code
_entity_poly.pdbx_strand_id
1 'polypeptide(L)'
;MRVLGYFLLNVGIIWILVALNMDTSVSSQYGSKINSIRLIASQQNHLLIGAFITLYGLIMIISSRNQRLLEFICKKYNKDVSRLSSEKTPTQVPMKNSDNLKRANNYRYYDFIDRNSNILEKRVAEFCELCSFYIKEVKHNGGDEKAARFKVMLIIDTISLHLTKKLSKEFKKLCELYISS
;
A
#
# COMPACT_ATOMS: atom_id res chain seq x y z
N MET A 1 -14.79 -2.55 -8.01
CA MET A 1 -14.21 -3.46 -7.00
C MET A 1 -14.59 -3.13 -5.57
N ARG A 2 -14.59 -1.86 -5.11
CA ARG A 2 -15.05 -1.53 -3.75
C ARG A 2 -16.48 -1.95 -3.42
N VAL A 3 -17.44 -1.70 -4.32
CA VAL A 3 -18.85 -2.08 -4.11
C VAL A 3 -18.99 -3.60 -4.00
N LEU A 4 -18.30 -4.35 -4.86
CA LEU A 4 -18.24 -5.82 -4.79
C LEU A 4 -17.60 -6.30 -3.48
N GLY A 5 -16.52 -5.66 -3.02
CA GLY A 5 -15.89 -5.98 -1.73
C GLY A 5 -16.82 -5.74 -0.54
N TYR A 6 -17.55 -4.62 -0.52
CA TYR A 6 -18.57 -4.36 0.50
C TYR A 6 -19.71 -5.37 0.43
N PHE A 7 -20.15 -5.75 -0.76
CA PHE A 7 -21.18 -6.77 -0.94
C PHE A 7 -20.72 -8.13 -0.38
N LEU A 8 -19.51 -8.58 -0.74
CA LEU A 8 -18.91 -9.81 -0.23
C LEU A 8 -18.75 -9.80 1.30
N LEU A 9 -18.34 -8.66 1.86
CA LEU A 9 -18.19 -8.48 3.30
C LEU A 9 -19.53 -8.59 4.04
N ASN A 10 -20.60 -7.99 3.50
CA ASN A 10 -21.94 -8.12 4.08
C ASN A 10 -22.45 -9.57 4.00
N VAL A 11 -22.27 -10.25 2.85
CA VAL A 11 -22.65 -11.65 2.69
C VAL A 11 -21.89 -12.55 3.68
N GLY A 12 -20.58 -12.33 3.87
CA GLY A 12 -19.77 -13.06 4.84
C GLY A 12 -20.24 -12.88 6.28
N ILE A 13 -20.58 -11.64 6.69
CA ILE A 13 -21.11 -11.35 8.04
C ILE A 13 -22.46 -12.04 8.25
N ILE A 14 -23.36 -11.96 7.28
CA ILE A 14 -24.68 -12.63 7.35
C ILE A 14 -24.49 -14.14 7.48
N TRP A 15 -23.55 -14.72 6.73
CA TRP A 15 -23.24 -16.15 6.79
C TRP A 15 -22.73 -16.60 8.16
N ILE A 16 -21.88 -15.78 8.81
CA ILE A 16 -21.42 -16.04 10.19
C ILE A 16 -22.60 -16.02 11.17
N LEU A 17 -23.52 -15.05 11.04
CA LEU A 17 -24.71 -14.96 11.90
C LEU A 17 -25.61 -16.19 11.73
N VAL A 18 -25.77 -16.71 10.51
CA VAL A 18 -26.53 -17.93 10.24
C VAL A 18 -25.84 -19.14 10.88
N ALA A 19 -24.52 -19.26 10.73
CA ALA A 19 -23.75 -20.34 11.36
C ALA A 19 -23.85 -20.31 12.90
N LEU A 20 -23.84 -19.12 13.51
CA LEU A 20 -23.99 -18.98 14.97
C LEU A 20 -25.39 -19.39 15.47
N ASN A 21 -26.43 -19.20 14.67
CA ASN A 21 -27.81 -19.58 15.01
C ASN A 21 -28.14 -21.05 14.69
N MET A 22 -27.19 -21.83 14.16
CA MET A 22 -27.42 -23.22 13.82
C MET A 22 -27.55 -24.07 15.11
N ASP A 23 -28.71 -24.72 15.29
CA ASP A 23 -28.96 -25.60 16.44
C ASP A 23 -28.08 -26.86 16.32
N THR A 24 -27.23 -27.09 17.32
CA THR A 24 -26.28 -28.22 17.36
C THR A 24 -26.73 -29.36 18.28
N SER A 25 -27.95 -29.27 18.79
CA SER A 25 -28.51 -30.26 19.70
C SER A 25 -29.31 -31.33 18.97
N VAL A 26 -29.19 -32.58 19.43
CA VAL A 26 -29.96 -33.72 18.92
C VAL A 26 -30.81 -34.26 20.06
N SER A 27 -32.09 -34.55 19.81
CA SER A 27 -32.97 -35.19 20.78
C SER A 27 -32.55 -36.64 20.99
N SER A 28 -32.12 -37.01 22.19
CA SER A 28 -31.93 -38.42 22.54
C SER A 28 -33.29 -39.08 22.83
N GLN A 29 -33.36 -40.40 22.65
CA GLN A 29 -34.56 -41.23 22.90
C GLN A 29 -35.08 -41.13 24.35
N TYR A 30 -34.32 -40.51 25.27
CA TYR A 30 -34.64 -40.33 26.69
C TYR A 30 -34.94 -38.88 27.10
N GLY A 31 -35.31 -38.02 26.14
CA GLY A 31 -35.74 -36.64 26.41
C GLY A 31 -34.61 -35.65 26.76
N SER A 32 -33.35 -36.10 26.81
CA SER A 32 -32.19 -35.21 26.96
C SER A 32 -31.71 -34.70 25.60
N LYS A 33 -31.60 -33.38 25.43
CA LYS A 33 -30.88 -32.76 24.30
C LYS A 33 -29.38 -32.98 24.56
N ILE A 34 -28.75 -33.82 23.75
CA ILE A 34 -27.30 -34.04 23.82
C ILE A 34 -26.69 -33.32 22.61
N ASN A 35 -25.74 -32.43 22.86
CA ASN A 35 -25.07 -31.72 21.79
C ASN A 35 -24.18 -32.68 21.01
N SER A 36 -24.44 -32.85 19.73
CA SER A 36 -23.71 -33.81 18.91
C SER A 36 -22.40 -33.20 18.44
N ILE A 37 -21.27 -33.83 18.78
CA ILE A 37 -19.92 -33.42 18.35
C ILE A 37 -19.85 -33.23 16.83
N ARG A 38 -20.54 -34.08 16.07
CA ARG A 38 -20.63 -33.98 14.60
C ARG A 38 -21.34 -32.71 14.13
N LEU A 39 -22.38 -32.27 14.83
CA LEU A 39 -23.13 -31.06 14.50
C LEU A 39 -22.37 -29.80 14.93
N ILE A 40 -21.69 -29.83 16.07
CA ILE A 40 -20.77 -28.77 16.49
C ILE A 40 -19.63 -28.60 15.47
N ALA A 41 -19.05 -29.70 14.99
CA ALA A 41 -18.04 -29.66 13.93
C ALA A 41 -18.58 -29.07 12.62
N SER A 42 -19.83 -29.36 12.26
CA SER A 42 -20.47 -28.74 11.08
C SER A 42 -20.67 -27.24 11.24
N GLN A 43 -21.08 -26.79 12.44
CA GLN A 43 -21.26 -25.38 12.76
C GLN A 43 -19.93 -24.62 12.67
N GLN A 44 -18.85 -25.21 13.19
CA GLN A 44 -17.50 -24.65 13.09
C GLN A 44 -17.01 -24.53 11.64
N ASN A 45 -17.31 -25.51 10.79
CA ASN A 45 -16.96 -25.44 9.37
C ASN A 45 -17.68 -24.29 8.65
N HIS A 46 -18.98 -24.10 8.92
CA HIS A 46 -19.74 -22.97 8.35
C HIS A 46 -19.22 -21.62 8.86
N LEU A 47 -18.83 -21.54 10.13
CA LEU A 47 -18.24 -20.34 10.72
C LEU A 47 -16.87 -20.01 10.10
N LEU A 48 -16.05 -21.03 9.87
CA LEU A 48 -14.74 -20.90 9.23
C LEU A 48 -14.87 -20.46 7.76
N ILE A 49 -15.80 -21.04 7.00
CA ILE A 49 -16.13 -20.57 5.64
C ILE A 49 -16.56 -19.09 5.64
N GLY A 50 -17.45 -18.70 6.56
CA GLY A 50 -17.93 -17.32 6.67
C GLY A 50 -16.81 -16.33 7.01
N ALA A 51 -15.88 -16.75 7.89
CA ALA A 51 -14.71 -15.97 8.26
C ALA A 51 -13.78 -15.72 7.06
N PHE A 52 -13.48 -16.76 6.26
CA PHE A 52 -12.67 -16.61 5.06
C PHE A 52 -13.32 -15.66 4.03
N ILE A 53 -14.62 -15.80 3.78
CA ILE A 53 -15.35 -14.93 2.85
C ILE A 53 -15.28 -13.47 3.30
N THR A 54 -15.49 -13.22 4.60
CA THR A 54 -15.41 -11.87 5.19
C THR A 54 -13.99 -11.29 5.08
N LEU A 55 -12.97 -12.10 5.33
CA LEU A 55 -11.56 -11.70 5.22
C LEU A 55 -11.19 -11.31 3.78
N TYR A 56 -11.59 -12.11 2.79
CA TYR A 56 -11.36 -11.80 1.37
C TYR A 56 -12.06 -10.50 0.94
N GLY A 57 -13.30 -10.29 1.38
CA GLY A 57 -14.02 -9.04 1.14
C GLY A 57 -13.29 -7.82 1.70
N LEU A 58 -12.76 -7.95 2.93
CA LEU A 58 -11.99 -6.89 3.59
C LEU A 58 -10.69 -6.56 2.84
N ILE A 59 -9.93 -7.58 2.43
CA ILE A 59 -8.68 -7.42 1.67
C ILE A 59 -8.94 -6.70 0.33
N MET A 60 -10.03 -7.05 -0.38
CA MET A 60 -10.41 -6.37 -1.62
C MET A 60 -10.71 -4.87 -1.41
N ILE A 61 -11.39 -4.51 -0.32
CA ILE A 61 -11.71 -3.11 0.00
C ILE A 61 -10.42 -2.31 0.24
N ILE A 62 -9.50 -2.86 1.03
CA ILE A 62 -8.23 -2.22 1.38
C ILE A 62 -7.35 -2.06 0.13
N SER A 63 -7.17 -3.13 -0.65
CA SER A 63 -6.33 -3.11 -1.85
C SER A 63 -6.84 -2.13 -2.91
N SER A 64 -8.17 -2.06 -3.10
CA SER A 64 -8.77 -1.13 -4.07
C SER A 64 -8.52 0.35 -3.74
N ARG A 65 -8.23 0.70 -2.47
CA ARG A 65 -7.84 2.06 -2.11
C ARG A 65 -6.43 2.43 -2.53
N ASN A 66 -5.52 1.46 -2.54
CA ASN A 66 -4.14 1.70 -2.93
C ASN A 66 -4.01 1.78 -4.46
N GLN A 67 -4.74 0.95 -5.22
CA GLN A 67 -4.69 0.96 -6.68
C GLN A 67 -5.20 2.27 -7.31
N ARG A 68 -6.35 2.82 -6.85
CA ARG A 68 -6.86 4.07 -7.44
C ARG A 68 -5.92 5.25 -7.21
N LEU A 69 -5.25 5.32 -6.05
CA LEU A 69 -4.33 6.41 -5.75
C LEU A 69 -3.07 6.30 -6.62
N LEU A 70 -2.59 5.08 -6.83
CA LEU A 70 -1.51 4.78 -7.77
C LEU A 70 -1.89 5.20 -9.21
N GLU A 71 -3.10 4.88 -9.67
CA GLU A 71 -3.61 5.32 -10.98
C GLU A 71 -3.74 6.84 -11.08
N PHE A 72 -4.23 7.51 -10.03
CA PHE A 72 -4.31 8.98 -10.00
C PHE A 72 -2.93 9.63 -10.08
N ILE A 73 -1.94 9.09 -9.35
CA ILE A 73 -0.55 9.58 -9.40
C ILE A 73 0.06 9.28 -10.78
N CYS A 74 -0.07 8.06 -11.31
CA CYS A 74 0.41 7.74 -12.66
C CYS A 74 -0.25 8.58 -13.76
N LYS A 75 -1.55 8.89 -13.62
CA LYS A 75 -2.26 9.76 -14.58
C LYS A 75 -1.84 11.22 -14.44
N LYS A 76 -1.64 11.71 -13.22
CA LYS A 76 -1.09 13.04 -12.95
C LYS A 76 0.34 13.14 -13.49
N TYR A 77 1.15 12.11 -13.25
CA TYR A 77 2.49 11.93 -13.77
C TYR A 77 2.53 11.98 -15.28
N ASN A 78 1.71 11.18 -15.98
CA ASN A 78 1.70 11.14 -17.44
C ASN A 78 1.29 12.50 -18.04
N LYS A 79 0.38 13.22 -17.35
CA LYS A 79 0.01 14.59 -17.72
C LYS A 79 1.16 15.58 -17.55
N ASP A 80 1.90 15.51 -16.45
CA ASP A 80 3.04 16.39 -16.19
C ASP A 80 4.23 16.09 -17.12
N VAL A 81 4.47 14.82 -17.45
CA VAL A 81 5.45 14.39 -18.46
C VAL A 81 5.06 14.85 -19.86
N SER A 82 3.78 14.73 -20.25
CA SER A 82 3.31 15.19 -21.56
C SER A 82 3.45 16.71 -21.73
N ARG A 83 3.28 17.48 -20.65
CA ARG A 83 3.52 18.92 -20.64
C ARG A 83 5.01 19.26 -20.75
N LEU A 84 5.87 18.48 -20.11
CA LEU A 84 7.33 18.66 -20.18
C LEU A 84 7.88 18.28 -21.57
N SER A 85 7.33 17.23 -22.19
CA SER A 85 7.75 16.74 -23.51
C SER A 85 7.27 17.61 -24.67
N SER A 86 6.32 18.53 -24.44
CA SER A 86 5.89 19.52 -25.44
C SER A 86 6.89 20.68 -25.58
N GLU A 87 7.85 20.82 -24.66
CA GLU A 87 8.89 21.83 -24.73
C GLU A 87 10.25 21.14 -24.94
N LYS A 88 10.55 20.85 -26.21
CA LYS A 88 11.83 20.39 -26.79
C LYS A 88 12.16 18.90 -26.61
N THR A 89 11.98 18.13 -27.68
CA THR A 89 12.84 16.97 -28.03
C THR A 89 14.22 17.48 -28.45
N PRO A 90 15.34 16.87 -28.00
CA PRO A 90 15.74 15.57 -28.57
C PRO A 90 16.28 14.52 -27.58
N THR A 91 15.90 13.26 -27.85
CA THR A 91 16.57 12.00 -27.47
C THR A 91 16.83 11.75 -25.98
N GLN A 92 15.86 11.14 -25.31
CA GLN A 92 16.03 10.46 -24.03
C GLN A 92 17.01 9.29 -24.19
N VAL A 93 18.25 9.45 -23.74
CA VAL A 93 19.04 8.32 -23.26
C VAL A 93 18.60 8.10 -21.81
N PRO A 94 17.90 7.00 -21.49
CA PRO A 94 17.60 6.70 -20.09
C PRO A 94 18.93 6.35 -19.44
N MET A 95 19.50 7.27 -18.65
CA MET A 95 20.71 6.96 -17.89
C MET A 95 20.36 5.86 -16.89
N LYS A 96 20.73 4.64 -17.29
CA LYS A 96 20.48 3.37 -16.64
C LYS A 96 21.64 3.16 -15.67
N ASN A 97 21.32 3.04 -14.38
CA ASN A 97 22.22 2.61 -13.30
C ASN A 97 23.13 3.68 -12.65
N SER A 98 22.57 4.67 -11.94
CA SER A 98 23.34 5.20 -10.79
C SER A 98 23.14 4.27 -9.60
N ASP A 99 24.23 3.92 -8.92
CA ASP A 99 24.16 3.08 -7.72
C ASP A 99 23.39 3.76 -6.59
N ASN A 100 23.40 5.10 -6.57
CA ASN A 100 22.63 5.92 -5.64
C ASN A 100 21.12 5.76 -5.84
N LEU A 101 20.65 5.76 -7.07
CA LEU A 101 19.23 5.55 -7.38
C LEU A 101 18.78 4.13 -7.05
N LYS A 102 19.62 3.12 -7.33
CA LYS A 102 19.35 1.73 -6.94
C LYS A 102 19.23 1.60 -5.42
N ARG A 103 20.12 2.25 -4.68
CA ARG A 103 20.13 2.24 -3.22
C ARG A 103 18.90 2.94 -2.65
N ALA A 104 18.53 4.10 -3.20
CA ALA A 104 17.29 4.80 -2.83
C ALA A 104 16.04 3.96 -3.10
N ASN A 105 15.98 3.24 -4.24
CA ASN A 105 14.88 2.34 -4.57
C ASN A 105 14.76 1.11 -3.64
N ASN A 106 15.82 0.78 -2.90
CA ASN A 106 15.79 -0.34 -1.97
C ASN A 106 15.10 0.01 -0.63
N TYR A 107 14.93 1.30 -0.33
CA TYR A 107 14.21 1.73 0.86
C TYR A 107 12.72 1.40 0.74
N ARG A 108 12.16 0.88 1.83
CA ARG A 108 10.74 0.61 1.99
C ARG A 108 10.15 1.50 3.09
N TYR A 109 8.83 1.60 3.13
CA TYR A 109 8.15 2.48 4.09
C TYR A 109 8.47 2.15 5.56
N TYR A 110 8.69 0.87 5.89
CA TYR A 110 9.02 0.44 7.24
C TYR A 110 10.45 0.82 7.66
N ASP A 111 11.33 1.19 6.72
CA ASP A 111 12.69 1.66 7.05
C ASP A 111 12.72 3.05 7.68
N PHE A 112 11.59 3.77 7.59
CA PHE A 112 11.43 5.14 8.07
C PHE A 112 10.62 5.24 9.36
N ILE A 113 10.17 4.12 9.93
CA ILE A 113 9.25 4.09 11.07
C ILE A 113 9.86 3.30 12.22
N ASP A 114 9.84 3.86 13.43
CA ASP A 114 10.24 3.17 14.65
C ASP A 114 9.13 2.24 15.18
N ARG A 115 9.44 1.38 16.16
CA ARG A 115 8.46 0.56 16.92
C ARG A 115 7.30 1.39 17.48
N ASN A 116 7.55 2.65 17.82
CA ASN A 116 6.55 3.59 18.32
C ASN A 116 5.73 4.29 17.22
N SER A 117 5.84 3.86 15.96
CA SER A 117 5.18 4.48 14.80
C SER A 117 5.58 5.95 14.55
N ASN A 118 6.76 6.36 14.97
CA ASN A 118 7.33 7.68 14.72
C ASN A 118 8.31 7.64 13.54
N ILE A 119 8.48 8.77 12.85
CA ILE A 119 9.44 8.86 11.73
C ILE A 119 10.87 8.87 12.28
N LEU A 120 11.74 8.02 11.73
CA LEU A 120 13.19 8.14 11.92
C LEU A 120 13.75 9.23 11.01
N GLU A 121 13.83 10.47 11.51
CA GLU A 121 14.41 11.59 10.75
C GLU A 121 15.80 11.28 10.20
N LYS A 122 16.65 10.58 10.98
CA LYS A 122 17.97 10.13 10.54
C LYS A 122 17.92 9.28 9.26
N ARG A 123 16.97 8.35 9.19
CA ARG A 123 16.79 7.46 8.01
C ARG A 123 16.24 8.23 6.82
N VAL A 124 15.35 9.20 7.07
CA VAL A 124 14.84 10.10 6.04
C VAL A 124 15.98 10.95 5.47
N ALA A 125 16.87 11.47 6.32
CA ALA A 125 18.04 12.24 5.90
C ALA A 125 18.99 11.39 5.02
N GLU A 126 19.36 10.19 5.45
CA GLU A 126 20.19 9.24 4.67
C GLU A 126 19.59 8.95 3.29
N PHE A 127 18.27 8.72 3.24
CA PHE A 127 17.56 8.50 1.98
C PHE A 127 17.54 9.75 1.08
N CYS A 128 17.31 10.94 1.66
CA CYS A 128 17.29 12.19 0.91
C CYS A 128 18.67 12.56 0.38
N GLU A 129 19.74 12.23 1.11
CA GLU A 129 21.11 12.43 0.66
C GLU A 129 21.41 11.60 -0.61
N LEU A 130 20.99 10.32 -0.64
CA LEU A 130 21.11 9.48 -1.84
C LEU A 130 20.34 10.07 -3.03
N CYS A 131 19.15 10.61 -2.78
CA CYS A 131 18.33 11.24 -3.79
C CYS A 131 18.98 12.52 -4.34
N SER A 132 19.49 13.38 -3.46
CA SER A 132 20.20 14.61 -3.81
C SER A 132 21.49 14.31 -4.58
N PHE A 133 22.24 13.27 -4.18
CA PHE A 133 23.43 12.84 -4.89
C PHE A 133 23.11 12.37 -6.31
N TYR A 134 22.04 11.57 -6.49
CA TYR A 134 21.58 11.17 -7.81
C TYR A 134 21.23 12.38 -8.71
N ILE A 135 20.52 13.38 -8.18
CA ILE A 135 20.17 14.58 -8.94
C ILE A 135 21.44 15.33 -9.37
N LYS A 136 22.42 15.49 -8.46
CA LYS A 136 23.71 16.12 -8.74
C LYS A 136 24.52 15.33 -9.80
N GLU A 137 24.53 14.01 -9.70
CA GLU A 137 25.21 13.10 -10.63
C GLU A 137 24.64 13.21 -12.06
N VAL A 138 23.31 13.22 -12.20
CA VAL A 138 22.64 13.42 -13.49
C VAL A 138 22.98 14.78 -14.08
N LYS A 139 22.96 15.84 -13.26
CA LYS A 139 23.31 17.19 -13.68
C LYS A 139 24.77 17.28 -14.15
N HIS A 140 25.70 16.69 -13.40
CA HIS A 140 27.12 16.68 -13.74
C HIS A 140 27.40 15.96 -15.05
N ASN A 141 26.70 14.85 -15.31
CA ASN A 141 26.87 14.06 -16.52
C ASN A 141 26.11 14.62 -17.74
N GLY A 142 25.62 15.86 -17.67
CA GLY A 142 24.91 16.53 -18.76
C GLY A 142 23.50 15.99 -19.01
N GLY A 143 22.93 15.24 -18.06
CA GLY A 143 21.57 14.72 -18.14
C GLY A 143 20.50 15.73 -17.68
N ASP A 144 19.24 15.34 -17.86
CA ASP A 144 18.09 16.19 -17.50
C ASP A 144 17.85 16.20 -15.97
N GLU A 145 18.25 17.30 -15.32
CA GLU A 145 18.02 17.54 -13.88
C GLU A 145 16.54 17.51 -13.50
N LYS A 146 15.64 18.01 -14.36
CA LYS A 146 14.20 18.02 -14.07
C LYS A 146 13.66 16.59 -14.06
N ALA A 147 14.06 15.77 -15.04
CA ALA A 147 13.70 14.36 -15.07
C ALA A 147 14.25 13.60 -13.84
N ALA A 148 15.45 13.92 -13.38
CA ALA A 148 16.04 13.32 -12.18
C ALA A 148 15.26 13.67 -10.90
N ARG A 149 14.98 14.96 -10.68
CA ARG A 149 14.17 15.43 -9.54
C ARG A 149 12.79 14.78 -9.54
N PHE A 150 12.20 14.65 -10.71
CA PHE A 150 10.90 14.03 -10.87
C PHE A 150 10.91 12.53 -10.52
N LYS A 151 11.98 11.81 -10.89
CA LYS A 151 12.16 10.40 -10.53
C LYS A 151 12.33 10.22 -9.02
N VAL A 152 13.05 11.12 -8.35
CA VAL A 152 13.16 11.15 -6.88
C VAL A 152 11.79 11.36 -6.23
N MET A 153 11.02 12.32 -6.74
CA MET A 153 9.68 12.61 -6.23
C MET A 153 8.74 11.41 -6.32
N LEU A 154 8.84 10.61 -7.39
CA LEU A 154 8.09 9.35 -7.50
C LEU A 154 8.43 8.34 -6.41
N ILE A 155 9.71 8.20 -6.05
CA ILE A 155 10.14 7.26 -5.00
C ILE A 155 9.56 7.70 -3.66
N ILE A 156 9.65 9.00 -3.35
CA ILE A 156 9.07 9.60 -2.14
C ILE A 156 7.57 9.36 -2.07
N ASP A 157 6.84 9.62 -3.16
CA ASP A 157 5.39 9.41 -3.21
C ASP A 157 5.01 7.94 -3.05
N THR A 158 5.79 7.02 -3.62
CA THR A 158 5.58 5.57 -3.49
C THR A 158 5.76 5.11 -2.05
N ILE A 159 6.83 5.56 -1.38
CA ILE A 159 7.07 5.27 0.04
C ILE A 159 5.95 5.86 0.91
N SER A 160 5.59 7.12 0.64
CA SER A 160 4.58 7.85 1.39
C SER A 160 3.18 7.23 1.30
N LEU A 161 2.88 6.51 0.22
CA LEU A 161 1.60 5.81 0.02
C LEU A 161 1.34 4.75 1.09
N HIS A 162 2.40 4.09 1.57
CA HIS A 162 2.30 3.03 2.56
C HIS A 162 2.32 3.55 4.00
N LEU A 163 2.51 4.86 4.20
CA LEU A 163 2.44 5.51 5.51
C LEU A 163 1.01 5.90 5.87
N THR A 164 0.74 6.05 7.18
CA THR A 164 -0.51 6.65 7.64
C THR A 164 -0.61 8.12 7.20
N LYS A 165 -1.81 8.69 7.09
CA LYS A 165 -2.01 10.06 6.58
C LYS A 165 -1.18 11.12 7.33
N LYS A 166 -1.01 10.95 8.64
CA LYS A 166 -0.19 11.85 9.48
C LYS A 166 1.29 11.71 9.13
N LEU A 167 1.81 10.48 9.17
CA LEU A 167 3.22 10.17 8.87
C LEU A 167 3.58 10.51 7.42
N SER A 168 2.68 10.26 6.47
CA SER A 168 2.86 10.62 5.05
C SER A 168 3.13 12.13 4.89
N LYS A 169 2.36 12.98 5.58
CA LYS A 169 2.52 14.44 5.52
C LYS A 169 3.84 14.89 6.13
N GLU A 170 4.21 14.31 7.26
CA GLU A 170 5.45 14.62 7.98
C GLU A 170 6.69 14.16 7.20
N PHE A 171 6.66 12.94 6.66
CA PHE A 171 7.70 12.38 5.79
C PHE A 171 7.94 13.25 4.55
N LYS A 172 6.88 13.63 3.83
CA LYS A 172 7.02 14.49 2.64
C LYS A 172 7.62 15.85 3.00
N LYS A 173 7.19 16.45 4.12
CA LYS A 173 7.73 17.73 4.59
C LYS A 173 9.23 17.64 4.88
N LEU A 174 9.68 16.55 5.51
CA LEU A 174 11.10 16.30 5.75
C LEU A 174 11.87 16.12 4.44
N CYS A 175 11.36 15.32 3.50
CA CYS A 175 12.01 15.13 2.21
C CYS A 175 12.12 16.44 1.41
N GLU A 176 11.07 17.27 1.40
CA GLU A 176 11.10 18.59 0.76
C GLU A 176 12.18 19.49 1.36
N LEU A 177 12.35 19.45 2.69
CA LEU A 177 13.35 20.23 3.41
C LEU A 177 14.78 19.77 3.07
N TYR A 178 15.04 18.46 3.02
CA TYR A 178 16.37 17.92 2.74
C TYR A 178 16.76 17.99 1.25
N ILE A 179 15.81 17.95 0.32
CA ILE A 179 16.10 17.98 -1.12
C ILE A 179 16.20 19.43 -1.65
N SER A 180 15.57 20.39 -0.96
CA SER A 180 15.69 21.82 -1.28
C SER A 180 16.92 22.50 -0.67
N SER A 181 17.60 21.82 0.26
CA SER A 181 18.86 22.27 0.89
C SER A 181 20.09 21.83 0.10
#